data_AF-Q5UEA8-F1
#
_entry.id   AF-Q5UEA8-F1
#
_cell.length_a   1.000
_cell.length_b   1.000
_cell.length_c   1.000
_cell.angle_alpha   90.00
_cell.angle_beta   90.00
_cell.angle_gamma   90.00
#
_symmetry.space_group_name_H-M   'P 1'
#
loop_
_entity.id
_entity.type
_entity.pdbx_description
1 polymer ?
#
loop_
_entity_poly.entity_id
_entity_poly.type
_entity_poly.pdbx_seq_one_letter_code
_entity_poly.pdbx_strand_id
1 'polypeptide(L)'
;LRNLTTEQGLLRDGPHFPQQKPLLPFSAPTDGMDCRRDLDESQINCFTAGDIRVNEQLGLTTMHIVWMREHNRLAEQLHRINPHWDGDKLYYESRKIVGAIMQHITYEHWLPMVLG
;
A
#
# COMPACT_ATOMS: atom_id res chain seq x y z
N LEU A 1 -4.18 7.74 -4.51
CA LEU A 1 -3.62 6.82 -3.47
C LEU A 1 -2.75 7.54 -2.43
N ARG A 2 -2.06 8.64 -2.77
CA ARG A 2 -1.26 9.44 -1.83
C ARG A 2 -2.12 10.11 -0.75
N ASN A 3 -1.59 10.20 0.46
CA ASN A 3 -2.13 11.07 1.49
C ASN A 3 -1.67 12.51 1.19
N LEU A 4 -2.62 13.39 0.89
CA LEU A 4 -2.39 14.79 0.55
C LEU A 4 -2.83 15.75 1.67
N THR A 5 -3.25 15.23 2.82
CA THR A 5 -3.60 16.08 3.98
C THR A 5 -2.39 16.55 4.76
N THR A 6 -1.21 15.95 4.50
CA THR A 6 0.06 16.27 5.17
C THR A 6 1.22 16.24 4.17
N GLU A 7 2.32 16.94 4.50
CA GLU A 7 3.58 16.96 3.73
C GLU A 7 4.53 15.80 4.10
N GLN A 8 3.98 14.66 4.53
CA GLN A 8 4.78 13.53 5.02
C GLN A 8 5.11 12.49 3.93
N GLY A 9 4.61 12.66 2.70
CA GLY A 9 4.87 11.74 1.58
C GLY A 9 4.26 10.34 1.70
N LEU A 10 3.25 10.19 2.56
CA LEU A 10 2.59 8.91 2.85
C LEU A 10 1.62 8.49 1.74
N LEU A 11 1.36 7.18 1.67
CA LEU A 11 0.15 6.63 1.05
C LEU A 11 -1.02 6.74 2.02
N ARG A 12 -2.24 6.90 1.50
CA ARG A 12 -3.46 6.81 2.32
C ARG A 12 -3.58 5.41 2.88
N ASP A 13 -3.88 5.33 4.17
CA ASP A 13 -4.37 4.14 4.84
C ASP A 13 -5.88 4.24 5.08
N GLY A 14 -6.46 3.14 5.56
CA GLY A 14 -7.90 3.01 5.80
C GLY A 14 -8.24 2.82 7.27
N PRO A 15 -9.08 1.82 7.60
CA PRO A 15 -9.58 1.63 8.95
C PRO A 15 -8.45 1.34 9.94
N HIS A 16 -8.54 1.96 11.11
CA HIS A 16 -7.64 1.76 12.24
C HIS A 16 -8.39 1.03 13.35
N PHE A 17 -7.91 -0.17 13.69
CA PHE A 17 -8.42 -0.91 14.83
C PHE A 17 -7.46 -0.77 16.01
N PRO A 18 -7.95 -0.70 17.26
CA PRO A 18 -7.09 -0.62 18.43
C PRO A 18 -6.02 -1.71 18.43
N GLN A 19 -4.76 -1.33 18.65
CA GLN A 19 -3.59 -2.22 18.68
C GLN A 19 -3.26 -2.94 17.36
N GLN A 20 -3.90 -2.58 16.25
CA GLN A 20 -3.62 -3.15 14.94
C GLN A 20 -2.90 -2.15 14.02
N LYS A 21 -2.13 -2.68 13.07
CA LYS A 21 -1.47 -1.89 12.03
C LYS A 21 -2.48 -1.42 10.98
N PRO A 22 -2.25 -0.26 10.32
CA PRO A 22 -3.16 0.29 9.32
C PRO A 22 -3.44 -0.69 8.18
N LEU A 23 -4.68 -0.70 7.69
CA LEU A 23 -5.08 -1.43 6.47
C LEU A 23 -5.11 -0.48 5.27
N LEU A 24 -5.33 -1.04 4.08
CA LEU A 24 -5.54 -0.26 2.87
C LEU A 24 -6.81 0.63 3.02
N PRO A 25 -6.87 1.77 2.31
CA PRO A 25 -8.07 2.58 2.23
C PRO A 25 -9.17 1.82 1.50
N PHE A 26 -10.42 2.14 1.81
CA PHE A 26 -11.56 1.63 1.04
C PHE A 26 -11.71 2.37 -0.29
N SER A 27 -12.18 1.67 -1.32
CA SER A 27 -12.63 2.25 -2.59
C SER A 27 -13.87 3.11 -2.36
N ALA A 28 -14.04 4.14 -3.19
CA ALA A 28 -15.27 4.91 -3.17
C ALA A 28 -16.41 4.07 -3.75
N PRO A 29 -17.67 4.24 -3.31
CA PRO A 29 -18.81 3.54 -3.91
C PRO A 29 -18.95 3.77 -5.43
N THR A 30 -18.46 4.93 -5.91
CA THR A 30 -18.45 5.31 -7.32
C THR A 30 -17.44 4.56 -8.18
N ASP A 31 -16.49 3.83 -7.57
CA ASP A 31 -15.42 3.14 -8.30
C ASP A 31 -15.94 1.86 -8.99
N GLY A 32 -17.19 1.45 -8.72
CA GLY A 32 -17.84 0.28 -9.36
C GLY A 32 -17.21 -1.06 -8.98
N MET A 33 -16.36 -1.07 -7.96
CA MET A 33 -15.66 -2.27 -7.48
C MET A 33 -16.48 -2.94 -6.37
N ASP A 34 -16.80 -4.20 -6.56
CA ASP A 34 -17.42 -5.04 -5.54
C ASP A 34 -16.57 -6.30 -5.29
N CYS A 35 -16.46 -6.65 -4.02
CA CYS A 35 -15.64 -7.72 -3.46
C CYS A 35 -16.46 -8.57 -2.50
N ARG A 36 -17.76 -8.26 -2.38
CA ARG A 36 -18.70 -9.04 -1.61
C ARG A 36 -19.27 -10.13 -2.50
N ARG A 37 -19.54 -11.28 -1.88
CA ARG A 37 -20.26 -12.37 -2.53
C ARG A 37 -21.75 -12.03 -2.65
N ASP A 38 -22.28 -11.37 -1.63
CA ASP A 38 -23.65 -10.90 -1.53
C ASP A 38 -23.64 -9.47 -0.95
N LEU A 39 -24.43 -8.58 -1.55
CA LEU A 39 -24.52 -7.17 -1.16
C LEU A 39 -25.12 -6.99 0.26
N ASP A 40 -25.92 -7.96 0.71
CA ASP A 40 -26.61 -7.91 2.00
C ASP A 40 -25.80 -8.53 3.15
N GLU A 41 -24.76 -9.32 2.84
CA GLU A 41 -23.93 -10.02 3.84
C GLU A 41 -22.96 -9.08 4.59
N SER A 42 -22.53 -7.98 3.95
CA SER A 42 -21.53 -7.08 4.53
C SER A 42 -21.65 -5.64 4.02
N GLN A 43 -21.44 -4.70 4.94
CA GLN A 43 -21.35 -3.26 4.65
C GLN A 43 -19.89 -2.78 4.51
N ILE A 44 -18.93 -3.71 4.49
CA ILE A 44 -17.50 -3.38 4.34
C ILE A 44 -17.20 -3.17 2.86
N ASN A 45 -16.70 -1.98 2.54
CA ASN A 45 -16.25 -1.64 1.19
C ASN A 45 -14.95 -2.37 0.82
N CYS A 46 -14.69 -2.48 -0.47
CA CYS A 46 -13.49 -3.09 -0.99
C CYS A 46 -12.28 -2.20 -0.73
N PHE A 47 -11.09 -2.81 -0.64
CA PHE A 47 -9.86 -2.04 -0.57
C PHE A 47 -9.52 -1.41 -1.93
N THR A 48 -8.83 -0.28 -1.91
CA THR A 48 -8.24 0.34 -3.09
C THR A 48 -6.71 0.34 -2.98
N ALA A 49 -6.05 0.04 -4.09
CA ALA A 49 -4.59 0.02 -4.20
C ALA A 49 -4.16 0.39 -5.63
N GLY A 50 -2.87 0.23 -5.93
CA GLY A 50 -2.32 0.52 -7.26
C GLY A 50 -2.78 -0.42 -8.36
N ASP A 51 -3.28 -1.61 -8.00
CA ASP A 51 -3.85 -2.60 -8.93
C ASP A 51 -5.31 -2.88 -8.54
N ILE A 52 -6.19 -2.98 -9.54
CA ILE A 52 -7.64 -3.15 -9.35
C ILE A 52 -8.02 -4.51 -8.76
N ARG A 53 -7.14 -5.51 -8.83
CA ARG A 53 -7.38 -6.87 -8.34
C ARG A 53 -7.02 -7.05 -6.88
N VAL A 54 -6.74 -5.97 -6.14
CA VAL A 54 -6.32 -6.05 -4.74
C VAL A 54 -7.27 -6.85 -3.84
N ASN A 55 -8.54 -6.99 -4.22
CA ASN A 55 -9.56 -7.75 -3.49
C ASN A 55 -9.82 -9.17 -4.02
N GLU A 56 -9.04 -9.65 -5.00
CA GLU A 56 -9.27 -10.97 -5.64
C GLU A 56 -9.10 -12.13 -4.66
N GLN A 57 -8.07 -12.07 -3.81
CA GLN A 57 -7.83 -13.05 -2.76
C GLN A 57 -6.98 -12.46 -1.62
N LEU A 58 -7.20 -12.94 -0.40
CA LEU A 58 -6.63 -12.36 0.82
C LEU A 58 -5.11 -12.31 0.85
N GLY A 59 -4.42 -13.29 0.25
CA GLY A 59 -2.97 -13.30 0.13
C GLY A 59 -2.44 -12.12 -0.71
N LEU A 60 -3.10 -11.82 -1.83
CA LEU A 60 -2.77 -10.67 -2.67
C LEU A 60 -3.06 -9.36 -1.93
N THR A 61 -4.22 -9.24 -1.29
CA THR A 61 -4.57 -8.09 -0.45
C THR A 61 -3.50 -7.84 0.63
N THR A 62 -3.06 -8.92 1.29
CA THR A 62 -2.04 -8.86 2.33
C THR A 62 -0.71 -8.34 1.78
N MET A 63 -0.29 -8.77 0.59
CA MET A 63 0.91 -8.24 -0.07
C MET A 63 0.79 -6.74 -0.37
N HIS A 64 -0.37 -6.27 -0.85
CA HIS A 64 -0.59 -4.83 -1.05
C HIS A 64 -0.52 -4.04 0.27
N ILE A 65 -1.07 -4.57 1.36
CA ILE A 65 -0.98 -3.97 2.70
C ILE A 65 0.48 -3.89 3.16
N VAL A 66 1.28 -4.95 2.99
CA VAL A 66 2.71 -4.98 3.37
C VAL A 66 3.48 -3.88 2.64
N TRP A 67 3.32 -3.75 1.32
CA TRP A 67 4.03 -2.73 0.55
C TRP A 67 3.58 -1.31 0.86
N MET A 68 2.29 -1.08 1.13
CA MET A 68 1.81 0.22 1.60
C MET A 68 2.45 0.59 2.95
N ARG A 69 2.48 -0.35 3.90
CA ARG A 69 3.09 -0.14 5.22
C ARG A 69 4.59 0.13 5.10
N GLU A 70 5.29 -0.58 4.23
CA GLU A 70 6.72 -0.37 4.01
C GLU A 70 7.01 0.99 3.37
N HIS A 71 6.19 1.43 2.41
CA HIS A 71 6.29 2.80 1.87
C HIS A 71 6.14 3.83 2.99
N ASN A 72 5.11 3.72 3.83
CA ASN A 72 4.87 4.70 4.90
C ASN A 72 5.98 4.65 5.97
N ARG A 73 6.48 3.46 6.32
CA ARG A 73 7.62 3.30 7.21
C ARG A 73 8.86 4.00 6.67
N LEU A 74 9.17 3.82 5.38
CA LEU A 74 10.30 4.46 4.71
C LEU A 74 10.14 5.99 4.68
N ALA A 75 8.96 6.50 4.33
CA ALA A 75 8.67 7.92 4.31
C ALA A 75 8.87 8.58 5.68
N GLU A 76 8.37 7.94 6.76
CA GLU A 76 8.58 8.42 8.13
C GLU A 76 10.07 8.43 8.51
N GLN A 77 10.84 7.39 8.18
CA GLN A 77 12.27 7.35 8.47
C GLN A 77 13.04 8.41 7.67
N LEU A 78 12.72 8.57 6.38
CA LEU A 78 13.35 9.57 5.53
C LEU A 78 13.04 10.99 6.01
N HIS A 79 11.82 11.25 6.49
CA HIS A 79 11.45 12.54 7.07
C HIS A 79 12.22 12.84 8.36
N ARG A 80 12.40 11.84 9.24
CA ARG A 80 13.21 11.99 10.46
C ARG A 80 14.67 12.34 10.16
N ILE A 81 15.24 11.73 9.12
CA ILE A 81 16.64 11.95 8.72
C ILE A 81 16.78 13.24 7.90
N ASN A 82 15.77 13.60 7.10
CA ASN A 82 15.74 14.77 6.23
C ASN A 82 14.51 15.65 6.50
N PRO A 83 14.46 16.39 7.63
CA PRO A 83 13.29 17.21 7.97
C PRO A 83 12.99 18.35 6.98
N HIS A 84 13.93 18.66 6.09
CA HIS A 84 13.83 19.70 5.07
C HIS A 84 13.21 19.21 3.76
N TRP A 85 12.93 17.92 3.61
CA TRP A 85 12.26 17.38 2.43
C TRP A 85 10.75 17.62 2.50
N ASP A 86 10.17 17.98 1.36
CA ASP A 86 8.72 18.12 1.18
C ASP A 86 8.04 16.75 0.96
N GLY A 87 6.70 16.76 0.94
CA GLY A 87 5.92 15.54 0.80
C GLY A 87 6.12 14.84 -0.55
N ASP A 88 6.40 15.58 -1.62
CA ASP A 88 6.70 15.03 -2.94
C ASP A 88 8.02 14.27 -2.93
N LYS A 89 9.10 14.88 -2.41
CA LYS A 89 10.41 14.25 -2.31
C LYS A 89 10.35 13.00 -1.45
N LEU A 90 9.70 13.06 -0.29
CA LEU A 90 9.51 11.91 0.60
C LEU A 90 8.76 10.77 -0.10
N TYR A 91 7.68 11.08 -0.82
CA TYR A 91 6.91 10.10 -1.57
C TYR A 91 7.74 9.41 -2.66
N TYR A 92 8.44 10.19 -3.48
CA TYR A 92 9.19 9.63 -4.61
C TYR A 92 10.42 8.84 -4.17
N GLU A 93 11.14 9.28 -3.13
CA GLU A 93 12.28 8.51 -2.61
C GLU A 93 11.82 7.20 -1.94
N SER A 94 10.73 7.24 -1.17
CA SER A 94 10.15 6.02 -0.59
C SER A 94 9.69 5.04 -1.67
N ARG A 95 8.99 5.53 -2.70
CA ARG A 95 8.55 4.74 -3.85
C ARG A 95 9.73 4.12 -4.61
N LYS A 96 10.82 4.88 -4.79
CA LYS A 96 12.03 4.41 -5.45
C LYS A 96 12.67 3.25 -4.68
N ILE A 97 12.78 3.37 -3.36
CA ILE A 97 13.33 2.31 -2.50
C ILE A 97 12.45 1.06 -2.54
N VAL A 98 11.12 1.20 -2.40
CA VAL A 98 10.19 0.06 -2.50
C VAL A 98 10.33 -0.65 -3.85
N GLY A 99 10.42 0.11 -4.95
CA GLY A 99 10.67 -0.45 -6.28
C GLY A 99 11.96 -1.27 -6.35
N ALA A 100 13.05 -0.75 -5.78
CA ALA A 100 14.32 -1.47 -5.71
C ALA A 100 14.24 -2.74 -4.86
N ILE A 101 13.54 -2.72 -3.72
CA ILE A 101 13.31 -3.90 -2.88
C ILE A 101 12.54 -4.98 -3.66
N MET A 102 11.45 -4.59 -4.32
CA MET A 102 10.66 -5.53 -5.12
C MET A 102 11.48 -6.13 -6.26
N GLN A 103 12.29 -5.32 -6.96
CA GLN A 103 13.20 -5.80 -8.00
C GLN A 103 14.23 -6.77 -7.45
N HIS A 104 14.88 -6.44 -6.34
CA HIS A 104 15.86 -7.33 -5.71
C HIS A 104 15.24 -8.68 -5.34
N ILE A 105 14.11 -8.69 -4.64
CA ILE A 105 13.40 -9.94 -4.30
C ILE A 105 13.03 -10.72 -5.56
N THR A 106 12.54 -10.03 -6.60
CA THR A 106 12.10 -10.66 -7.84
C THR A 106 13.28 -11.33 -8.57
N TYR A 107 14.36 -10.60 -8.81
CA TYR A 107 15.45 -11.07 -9.66
C TYR A 107 16.49 -11.91 -8.92
N GLU A 108 16.76 -11.61 -7.65
CA GLU A 108 17.77 -12.33 -6.87
C GLU A 108 17.21 -13.60 -6.25
N HIS A 109 15.96 -13.55 -5.77
CA HIS A 109 15.40 -14.66 -4.97
C HIS A 109 14.34 -15.44 -5.72
N TRP A 110 13.36 -14.76 -6.33
CA TRP A 110 12.20 -15.44 -6.90
C TRP A 110 12.49 -16.04 -8.29
N LEU A 111 13.07 -15.26 -9.20
CA LEU A 111 13.26 -15.66 -10.60
C LEU A 111 14.16 -16.89 -10.77
N PRO A 112 15.28 -17.06 -10.04
CA PRO A 112 16.11 -18.27 -10.15
C PRO A 112 15.34 -19.54 -9.76
N MET A 113 14.49 -19.47 -8.74
CA MET A 113 13.67 -20.62 -8.33
C MET A 113 12.62 -21.02 -9.38
N VAL A 114 12.18 -20.06 -10.20
CA VAL A 114 11.16 -20.29 -11.23
C VAL A 114 11.78 -20.81 -12.53
N LEU A 115 12.93 -20.27 -12.94
CA LEU A 115 13.55 -20.59 -14.23
C LEU A 115 14.52 -21.78 -14.16
N GLY A 116 15.15 -22.02 -12.99
CA GLY A 116 16.24 -22.98 -12.85
C GLY A 116 17.59 -22.36 -13.19
#